data_AF-A0A940S6L1-F1
#
_entry.id   AF-A0A940S6L1-F1
#
_cell.length_a   1.000
_cell.length_b   1.000
_cell.length_c   1.000
_cell.angle_alpha   90.00
_cell.angle_beta   90.00
_cell.angle_gamma   90.00
#
_symmetry.space_group_name_H-M   'P 1'
#
loop_
_entity.id
_entity.type
_entity.pdbx_description
1 polymer ?
#
loop_
_entity_poly.entity_id
_entity_poly.type
_entity_poly.pdbx_seq_one_letter_code
_entity_poly.pdbx_strand_id
1 'polypeptide(L)'
;MSDDGYTRITLRIPMSLHQRLTQAAADRSHSMNAEIITRLESSFGEIGERLSKLEALVFGDELGNEALLRQIMSVEEDYQSLLRDLARQFR
;
A
#
# COMPACT_ATOMS: atom_id res chain seq x y z
N MET A 1 -10.22 35.18 20.71
CA MET A 1 -10.92 34.14 19.92
C MET A 1 -10.02 32.92 19.99
N SER A 2 -10.44 31.88 20.69
CA SER A 2 -9.62 30.70 20.93
C SER A 2 -9.63 29.88 19.64
N ASP A 3 -8.53 29.96 18.89
CA ASP A 3 -8.35 29.17 17.67
C ASP A 3 -7.74 27.84 18.07
N ASP A 4 -8.61 26.87 18.35
CA ASP A 4 -8.26 25.48 18.66
C ASP A 4 -7.76 24.72 17.41
N GLY A 5 -7.57 25.41 16.28
CA GLY A 5 -7.04 24.86 15.04
C GLY A 5 -8.06 24.04 14.25
N TYR A 6 -9.34 24.09 14.64
CA TYR A 6 -10.41 23.33 14.00
C TYR A 6 -11.32 24.23 13.16
N THR A 7 -11.59 23.81 11.93
CA THR A 7 -12.62 24.45 11.09
C THR A 7 -13.98 23.81 11.36
N ARG A 8 -14.95 24.60 11.83
CA ARG A 8 -16.31 24.13 12.07
C ARG A 8 -17.12 24.14 10.76
N ILE A 9 -17.64 22.98 10.39
CA ILE A 9 -18.47 22.80 9.20
C ILE A 9 -19.87 22.28 9.56
N THR A 10 -20.87 22.62 8.76
CA THR A 10 -22.22 22.03 8.85
C THR A 10 -22.45 21.16 7.62
N LEU A 11 -22.73 19.87 7.83
CA LEU A 11 -22.92 18.90 6.76
C LEU A 11 -24.39 18.52 6.62
N ARG A 12 -24.87 18.39 5.37
CA ARG A 12 -26.14 17.74 5.05
C ARG A 12 -25.85 16.34 4.56
N ILE A 13 -26.23 15.33 5.33
CA ILE A 13 -26.01 13.92 5.01
C ILE A 13 -27.34 13.17 4.99
N PRO A 14 -27.45 12.07 4.21
CA PRO A 14 -28.64 11.22 4.26
C PRO A 14 -28.90 10.70 5.68
N MET A 15 -30.18 10.58 6.06
CA MET A 15 -30.57 10.08 7.39
C MET A 15 -30.00 8.68 7.67
N SER A 16 -29.99 7.82 6.65
CA SER A 16 -29.40 6.48 6.74
C SER A 16 -27.90 6.51 7.03
N LEU A 17 -27.17 7.50 6.49
CA LEU A 17 -25.74 7.66 6.76
C LEU A 17 -25.51 8.16 8.20
N HIS A 18 -26.32 9.11 8.67
CA HIS A 18 -26.26 9.59 10.05
C HIS A 18 -26.46 8.43 11.05
N GLN A 19 -27.46 7.58 10.83
CA GLN A 19 -27.74 6.41 11.68
C GLN A 19 -26.55 5.45 11.69
N ARG A 20 -25.96 5.15 10.53
CA ARG A 20 -24.78 4.29 10.42
C ARG A 20 -23.57 4.86 11.14
N LEU A 21 -23.32 6.17 11.04
CA LEU A 21 -22.21 6.84 11.75
C LEU A 21 -22.44 6.85 13.26
N THR A 22 -23.68 7.06 13.69
CA THR A 22 -24.04 7.02 15.11
C THR A 22 -23.79 5.63 15.71
N GLN A 23 -24.24 4.58 15.01
CA GLN A 23 -24.02 3.20 15.46
C GLN A 23 -22.53 2.86 15.49
N ALA A 24 -21.78 3.15 14.42
CA ALA A 24 -20.36 2.85 14.35
C ALA A 24 -19.54 3.58 15.44
N ALA A 25 -19.92 4.82 15.77
CA ALA A 25 -19.31 5.57 16.86
C ALA A 25 -19.59 4.94 18.23
N ALA A 26 -20.84 4.48 18.45
CA ALA A 26 -21.22 3.77 19.67
C ALA A 26 -20.47 2.43 19.82
N ASP A 27 -20.36 1.66 18.74
CA ASP A 27 -19.66 0.36 18.73
C ASP A 27 -18.17 0.51 19.06
N ARG A 28 -17.57 1.65 18.71
CA ARG A 28 -16.14 1.96 18.94
C ARG A 28 -15.89 2.83 20.17
N SER A 29 -16.93 3.15 20.96
CA SER A 29 -16.83 4.01 22.14
C SER A 29 -16.22 5.39 21.85
N HIS A 30 -16.51 5.98 20.69
CA HIS A 30 -16.01 7.29 20.28
C HIS A 30 -17.16 8.24 19.88
N SER A 31 -16.85 9.53 19.78
CA SER A 31 -17.83 10.50 19.29
C SER A 31 -18.08 10.30 17.80
N MET A 32 -19.27 10.70 17.34
CA MET A 32 -19.59 10.69 15.91
C MET A 32 -18.61 11.55 15.10
N ASN A 33 -18.12 12.66 15.69
CA ASN A 33 -17.11 13.50 15.05
C ASN A 33 -15.79 12.73 14.86
N ALA A 34 -15.31 12.04 15.91
CA ALA A 34 -14.09 11.23 15.81
C ALA A 34 -14.23 10.14 14.73
N GLU A 35 -15.38 9.46 14.68
CA GLU A 35 -15.66 8.45 13.64
C GLU A 35 -15.66 9.04 12.22
N ILE A 36 -16.21 10.24 12.02
CA ILE A 36 -16.19 10.94 10.72
C ILE A 36 -14.75 11.27 10.33
N ILE A 37 -13.97 11.86 11.25
CA ILE A 37 -12.57 12.23 10.99
C ILE A 37 -11.74 10.99 10.64
N THR A 38 -11.80 9.93 11.44
CA THR A 38 -11.06 8.69 11.18
C THR A 38 -11.37 8.13 9.79
N ARG A 39 -12.64 8.08 9.39
CA ARG A 39 -13.01 7.58 8.05
C ARG A 39 -12.46 8.47 6.93
N LEU A 40 -12.50 9.78 7.12
CA LEU A 40 -11.97 10.72 6.13
C LEU A 40 -10.46 10.57 6.01
N GLU A 41 -9.73 10.54 7.13
CA GLU A 41 -8.27 10.32 7.14
C GLU A 41 -7.88 9.00 6.48
N SER A 42 -8.57 7.89 6.81
CA SER A 42 -8.37 6.61 6.14
C SER A 42 -8.63 6.68 4.63
N SER A 43 -9.64 7.45 4.20
CA SER A 43 -9.95 7.61 2.78
C SER A 43 -8.86 8.35 1.99
N PHE A 44 -8.09 9.22 2.66
CA PHE A 44 -6.97 9.93 2.05
C PHE A 44 -5.65 9.15 2.14
N GLY A 45 -5.42 8.37 3.20
CA GLY A 45 -4.13 7.72 3.48
C GLY A 45 -3.96 6.31 2.88
N GLU A 46 -5.00 5.47 2.89
CA GLU A 46 -4.76 4.03 2.74
C GLU A 46 -4.42 3.57 1.32
N ILE A 47 -4.98 4.20 0.28
CA ILE A 47 -4.80 3.68 -1.08
C ILE A 47 -3.39 4.00 -1.60
N GLY A 48 -2.94 5.24 -1.44
CA GLY A 48 -1.62 5.65 -1.91
C GLY A 48 -0.50 4.92 -1.17
N GLU A 49 -0.58 4.87 0.16
CA GLU A 49 0.45 4.21 0.97
C GLU A 49 0.49 2.69 0.72
N ARG A 50 -0.67 2.04 0.57
CA ARG A 50 -0.73 0.60 0.24
C ARG A 50 -0.22 0.32 -1.16
N LEU A 51 -0.53 1.17 -2.15
CA LEU A 51 -0.01 1.03 -3.50
C LEU A 51 1.52 1.19 -3.52
N SER A 52 2.06 2.20 -2.85
CA SER A 52 3.51 2.41 -2.75
C SER A 52 4.22 1.24 -2.04
N LYS A 53 3.64 0.69 -0.97
CA LYS A 53 4.18 -0.51 -0.30
C LYS A 53 4.14 -1.74 -1.22
N LEU A 54 3.07 -1.92 -1.99
CA LEU A 54 2.96 -3.00 -2.97
C LEU A 54 3.96 -2.85 -4.12
N GLU A 55 4.11 -1.64 -4.65
CA GLU A 55 5.09 -1.35 -5.70
C GLU A 55 6.51 -1.65 -5.24
N ALA A 56 6.88 -1.24 -4.02
CA ALA A 56 8.18 -1.53 -3.44
C ALA A 56 8.43 -3.05 -3.26
N LEU A 57 7.41 -3.83 -2.90
CA LEU A 57 7.52 -5.29 -2.77
C LEU A 57 7.62 -6.00 -4.13
N VAL A 58 6.83 -5.57 -5.12
CA VAL A 58 6.73 -6.24 -6.42
C VAL A 58 7.86 -5.85 -7.35
N PHE A 59 8.25 -4.58 -7.36
CA PHE A 59 9.25 -4.04 -8.27
C PHE A 59 10.58 -3.71 -7.59
N GLY A 60 10.71 -3.98 -6.29
CA GLY A 60 11.90 -3.64 -5.53
C GLY A 60 13.18 -4.34 -6.00
N ASP A 61 14.30 -3.64 -5.81
CA ASP A 61 15.63 -4.07 -6.21
C ASP A 61 16.17 -5.27 -5.42
N GLU A 62 15.78 -5.42 -4.15
CA GLU A 62 16.36 -6.46 -3.28
C GLU A 62 15.64 -7.81 -3.38
N LEU A 63 14.31 -7.79 -3.45
CA LEU A 63 13.47 -8.99 -3.36
C LEU A 63 12.34 -9.04 -4.41
N GLY A 64 12.20 -7.99 -5.23
CA GLY A 64 11.13 -7.89 -6.22
C GLY A 64 11.47 -8.55 -7.56
N ASN A 65 10.58 -8.35 -8.53
CA ASN A 65 10.72 -8.92 -9.87
C ASN A 65 12.02 -8.53 -10.54
N GLU A 66 12.52 -7.31 -10.31
CA GLU A 66 13.80 -6.85 -10.86
C GLU A 66 14.98 -7.64 -10.25
N ALA A 67 14.94 -7.92 -8.95
CA ALA A 67 15.92 -8.76 -8.28
C ALA A 67 15.93 -10.18 -8.86
N LEU A 68 14.74 -10.77 -9.02
CA LEU A 68 14.57 -12.11 -9.58
C LEU A 68 15.04 -12.18 -11.03
N LEU A 69 14.71 -11.18 -11.85
CA LEU A 69 15.18 -11.07 -13.24
C LEU A 69 16.70 -11.05 -13.31
N ARG A 70 17.37 -10.26 -12.46
CA ARG A 70 18.84 -10.23 -12.40
C ARG A 70 19.43 -11.60 -12.04
N GLN A 71 18.84 -12.30 -11.08
CA GLN A 71 19.30 -13.64 -10.70
C GLN A 71 19.11 -14.64 -11.84
N ILE A 72 17.96 -14.63 -12.51
CA ILE A 72 17.69 -15.50 -13.66
C ILE A 72 18.71 -15.25 -14.77
N MET A 73 18.95 -13.98 -15.11
CA MET A 73 19.92 -13.62 -16.15
C MET A 73 21.34 -14.09 -15.79
N SER A 74 21.77 -13.91 -14.55
CA SER A 74 23.07 -14.39 -14.08
C SER A 74 23.19 -15.92 -14.21
N VAL A 75 22.15 -16.66 -13.82
CA VAL A 75 22.13 -18.12 -13.91
C VAL A 75 22.15 -18.59 -15.36
N GLU A 76 21.44 -17.91 -16.26
CA GLU A 76 21.46 -18.21 -17.69
C GLU A 76 22.85 -17.98 -18.30
N GLU A 77 23.53 -16.88 -17.93
CA GLU A 77 24.89 -16.59 -18.36
C GLU A 77 25.89 -17.67 -17.91
N ASP A 78 25.79 -18.09 -16.64
CA ASP A 78 26.62 -19.16 -16.07
C ASP A 78 26.39 -20.49 -16.79
N TYR A 79 25.12 -20.86 -17.04
CA TYR A 79 24.76 -22.06 -17.76
C TYR A 79 25.34 -22.07 -19.19
N GLN A 80 25.21 -20.95 -19.91
CA GLN A 80 25.76 -20.81 -21.25
C GLN A 80 27.30 -20.88 -21.25
N SER A 81 27.95 -20.32 -20.23
CA SER A 81 29.40 -20.44 -20.08
C SER A 81 29.82 -21.90 -19.89
N LEU A 82 29.13 -22.62 -19.01
CA LEU A 82 29.42 -24.02 -18.73
C LEU A 82 29.24 -24.91 -19.96
N LEU A 83 28.19 -24.67 -20.75
CA LEU A 83 27.99 -25.35 -22.03
C LEU A 83 29.12 -25.08 -23.03
N ARG A 84 29.58 -23.82 -23.13
CA ARG A 84 30.70 -23.45 -24.00
C ARG A 84 31.99 -24.16 -23.59
N ASP A 85 32.27 -24.23 -22.29
CA ASP A 85 33.48 -24.87 -21.79
C ASP A 85 33.44 -26.39 -21.97
N LEU A 86 32.29 -27.02 -21.73
CA LEU A 86 32.09 -28.44 -22.01
C LEU A 86 32.31 -28.74 -23.51
N ALA A 87 31.75 -27.92 -24.40
CA ALA A 87 31.92 -28.08 -25.84
C ALA A 87 33.38 -27.88 -26.33
N ARG A 88 34.22 -27.20 -25.55
CA ARG A 88 35.67 -27.07 -25.81
C ARG A 88 36.46 -28.29 -25.34
N GLN A 89 36.05 -28.97 -24.27
CA GLN A 89 36.74 -30.14 -23.73
C GLN A 89 36.61 -31.39 -24.60
N PHE A 90 35.54 -31.49 -25.39
CA PHE A 90 35.29 -32.62 -26.29
C PHE A 90 35.74 -32.36 -27.75
N ARG A 91 36.61 -31.38 -27.96
CA ARG A 91 37.21 -31.04 -29.26
C ARG A 91 38.71 -31.27 -29.21
#